data_AF-A0A4Z2GPK0-F1
#
_entry.id   AF-A0A4Z2GPK0-F1
#
_cell.length_a   1.000
_cell.length_b   1.000
_cell.length_c   1.000
_cell.angle_alpha   90.00
_cell.angle_beta   90.00
_cell.angle_gamma   90.00
#
_symmetry.space_group_name_H-M   'P 1'
#
loop_
_entity.id
_entity.type
_entity.pdbx_description
1 polymer ?
#
loop_
_entity_poly.entity_id
_entity_poly.type
_entity_poly.pdbx_seq_one_letter_code
_entity_poly.pdbx_strand_id
1 'polypeptide(L)'
;MCQKEVLVKDDGIHYRKSCASSGACLIASSGYQQFCTGKLNSVCIACCNTPLCNGPRQKKRPQSAAAAAAVTPPVFSLSVVVLLSSALR
;
A
#
# COMPACT_ATOMS: atom_id res chain seq x y z
N MET A 1 -13.74 -13.44 9.22
CA MET A 1 -13.23 -12.73 8.02
C MET A 1 -14.23 -11.66 7.61
N CYS A 2 -13.74 -10.55 7.07
CA CYS A 2 -14.53 -9.40 6.64
C CYS A 2 -14.24 -9.08 5.18
N GLN A 3 -15.24 -8.60 4.46
CA GLN A 3 -15.13 -8.10 3.08
C GLN A 3 -15.53 -6.63 3.05
N LYS A 4 -14.76 -5.83 2.31
CA LYS A 4 -14.98 -4.41 2.05
C LYS A 4 -14.98 -4.19 0.55
N GLU A 5 -16.07 -3.67 0.03
CA GLU A 5 -16.21 -3.25 -1.35
C GLU A 5 -16.22 -1.73 -1.42
N VAL A 6 -15.51 -1.18 -2.40
CA VAL A 6 -15.53 0.23 -2.74
C VAL A 6 -16.16 0.36 -4.11
N LEU A 7 -17.25 1.12 -4.19
CA LEU A 7 -17.96 1.40 -5.43
C LEU A 7 -17.78 2.88 -5.74
N VAL A 8 -17.17 3.16 -6.89
CA VAL A 8 -17.02 4.52 -7.39
C VAL A 8 -18.22 4.81 -8.30
N LYS A 9 -19.16 5.66 -7.87
CA LYS A 9 -20.32 6.11 -8.65
C LYS A 9 -20.17 7.59 -8.99
N ASP A 10 -21.03 8.09 -9.87
CA ASP A 10 -21.07 9.51 -10.22
C ASP A 10 -21.39 10.40 -9.00
N ASP A 11 -22.23 9.90 -8.08
CA ASP A 11 -22.60 10.58 -6.83
C ASP A 11 -21.51 10.52 -5.74
N GLY A 12 -20.42 9.77 -5.98
CA GLY A 12 -19.29 9.65 -5.06
C GLY A 12 -18.86 8.21 -4.77
N ILE A 13 -18.06 8.05 -3.70
CA ILE A 13 -17.47 6.76 -3.30
C ILE A 13 -18.33 6.12 -2.21
N HIS A 14 -18.88 4.95 -2.52
CA HIS A 14 -19.67 4.15 -1.58
C HIS A 14 -18.86 2.98 -1.05
N TYR A 15 -19.01 2.70 0.25
CA TYR A 15 -18.36 1.57 0.90
C TYR A 15 -19.42 0.57 1.34
N ARG A 16 -19.28 -0.70 0.94
CA ARG A 16 -20.08 -1.81 1.47
C ARG A 16 -19.18 -2.71 2.32
N LYS A 17 -19.61 -3.02 3.54
CA LYS A 17 -18.87 -3.91 4.44
C LYS A 17 -19.77 -5.08 4.85
N SER A 18 -19.25 -6.30 4.75
CA SER A 18 -19.98 -7.54 5.04
C SER A 18 -19.06 -8.56 5.71
N CYS A 19 -19.66 -9.56 6.35
CA CYS A 19 -18.98 -10.79 6.74
C CYS A 19 -18.85 -11.70 5.52
N ALA A 20 -17.69 -12.34 5.36
CA ALA A 20 -17.43 -13.25 4.26
C ALA A 20 -16.69 -14.50 4.76
N SER A 21 -16.78 -15.60 4.00
CA SER A 21 -15.99 -16.79 4.27
C SER A 21 -14.54 -16.61 3.80
N SER A 22 -13.62 -17.44 4.31
CA SER A 22 -12.23 -17.48 3.84
C SER A 22 -12.14 -17.81 2.35
N GLY A 23 -12.95 -18.75 1.86
CA GLY A 23 -13.01 -19.13 0.44
C GLY A 23 -13.48 -17.99 -0.46
N ALA A 24 -14.57 -17.29 -0.09
CA ALA A 24 -15.06 -16.14 -0.85
C ALA A 24 -14.00 -15.02 -0.94
N CYS A 25 -13.25 -14.83 0.15
CA CYS A 25 -12.17 -13.88 0.16
C CYS A 25 -10.99 -14.27 -0.73
N LEU A 26 -10.59 -15.56 -0.72
CA LEU A 26 -9.53 -16.07 -1.58
C LEU A 26 -9.85 -15.85 -3.06
N ILE A 27 -11.11 -16.07 -3.45
CA ILE A 27 -11.60 -15.83 -4.82
C ILE A 27 -11.55 -14.33 -5.17
N ALA A 28 -11.90 -13.45 -4.23
CA ALA A 28 -11.81 -12.02 -4.45
C ALA A 28 -10.35 -11.54 -4.58
N SER A 29 -9.44 -12.10 -3.79
CA SER A 29 -8.01 -11.77 -3.85
C SER A 29 -7.26 -12.41 -5.02
N SER A 30 -7.79 -13.49 -5.61
CA SER A 30 -7.17 -14.17 -6.74
C SER A 30 -7.33 -13.42 -8.07
N GLY A 31 -8.02 -12.27 -8.07
CA GLY A 31 -8.12 -11.41 -9.23
C GLY A 31 -8.88 -12.04 -10.40
N TYR A 32 -9.73 -13.04 -10.12
CA TYR A 32 -10.46 -13.79 -11.15
C TYR A 32 -11.29 -12.88 -12.07
N GLN A 33 -11.76 -11.74 -11.54
CA GLN A 33 -12.32 -10.67 -12.35
C GLN A 33 -11.83 -9.29 -11.89
N GLN A 34 -11.25 -8.53 -12.83
CA GLN A 34 -10.60 -7.26 -12.55
C GLN A 34 -11.60 -6.09 -12.60
N PHE A 35 -12.40 -5.97 -11.54
CA PHE A 35 -13.35 -4.86 -11.40
C PHE A 35 -12.73 -3.57 -10.85
N CYS A 36 -11.55 -3.66 -10.22
CA CYS A 36 -10.90 -2.54 -9.58
C CYS A 36 -9.94 -1.85 -10.55
N THR A 37 -10.46 -0.91 -11.33
CA THR A 37 -9.67 -0.03 -12.21
C THR A 37 -9.45 1.36 -11.62
N GLY A 38 -10.09 1.67 -10.49
CA GLY A 38 -10.07 3.00 -9.87
C GLY A 38 -10.86 4.06 -10.64
N LYS A 39 -11.55 3.69 -11.72
CA LYS A 39 -12.40 4.57 -12.53
C LYS A 39 -13.86 4.51 -12.05
N LEU A 40 -14.71 5.38 -12.61
CA LEU A 40 -16.16 5.32 -12.40
C LEU A 40 -16.67 3.91 -12.73
N ASN A 41 -17.60 3.43 -11.92
CA ASN A 41 -18.18 2.09 -11.94
C ASN A 41 -17.19 0.95 -11.68
N SER A 42 -15.99 1.26 -11.17
CA SER A 42 -15.07 0.23 -10.66
C SER A 42 -15.52 -0.27 -9.28
N VAL A 43 -15.32 -1.56 -9.05
CA VAL A 43 -15.60 -2.23 -7.77
C VAL A 43 -14.30 -2.81 -7.24
N CYS A 44 -13.87 -2.32 -6.07
CA CYS A 44 -12.66 -2.80 -5.41
C CYS A 44 -13.02 -3.62 -4.18
N ILE A 45 -12.71 -4.91 -4.21
CA ILE A 45 -12.98 -5.84 -3.11
C ILE A 45 -11.69 -6.06 -2.33
N ALA A 46 -11.74 -5.88 -1.02
CA ALA A 46 -10.65 -6.15 -0.11
C ALA A 46 -11.15 -6.95 1.09
N CYS A 47 -10.30 -7.82 1.63
CA CYS A 47 -10.64 -8.56 2.84
C CYS A 47 -9.68 -8.32 3.99
N CYS A 48 -10.14 -8.67 5.19
CA CYS A 48 -9.31 -8.74 6.38
C CYS A 48 -9.76 -9.87 7.31
N ASN A 49 -8.80 -10.46 8.04
CA ASN A 49 -9.07 -11.47 9.06
C ASN A 49 -8.94 -10.93 10.49
N THR A 50 -8.49 -9.70 10.66
CA THR A 50 -8.33 -9.09 11.99
C THR A 50 -9.67 -8.73 12.59
N PRO A 51 -9.88 -8.96 13.91
CA PRO A 51 -11.10 -8.54 14.59
C PRO A 51 -11.26 -7.01 14.46
N LEU A 52 -12.50 -6.55 14.28
CA LEU A 52 -12.86 -5.14 14.17
C LEU A 52 -12.21 -4.38 12.99
N CYS A 53 -11.66 -5.05 11.98
CA CYS A 53 -11.08 -4.37 10.81
C CYS A 53 -12.12 -3.57 9.98
N ASN A 54 -13.40 -3.93 10.10
CA ASN A 54 -14.51 -3.19 9.53
C ASN A 54 -14.96 -1.97 10.37
N GLY A 55 -14.34 -1.74 11.52
CA GLY A 55 -14.70 -0.69 12.47
C GLY A 55 -14.66 0.72 11.88
N PRO A 56 -15.28 1.70 12.59
CA PRO A 56 -15.19 3.10 12.23
C PRO A 56 -13.72 3.49 12.08
N ARG A 57 -13.41 4.19 10.97
CA ARG A 57 -12.04 4.59 10.70
C ARG A 57 -11.58 5.49 11.84
N GLN A 58 -10.65 5.02 12.67
CA GLN A 58 -9.98 5.86 13.66
C GLN A 58 -9.49 7.10 12.91
N LYS A 59 -10.00 8.29 13.26
CA LYS A 59 -9.50 9.55 12.73
C LYS A 59 -8.04 9.63 13.17
N LYS A 60 -7.11 9.21 12.30
CA LYS A 60 -5.69 9.44 12.52
C LYS A 60 -5.54 10.96 12.60
N ARG A 61 -5.26 11.47 13.81
CA ARG A 61 -4.63 12.78 13.98
C ARG A 61 -3.47 12.85 12.97
N PRO A 62 -3.28 13.97 12.24
CA PRO A 62 -2.24 14.08 11.24
C PRO A 62 -0.91 13.58 11.84
N GLN A 63 -0.35 12.54 11.23
CA GLN A 63 1.01 12.11 11.54
C GLN A 63 1.90 13.29 11.13
N SER A 64 2.54 13.94 12.11
CA SER A 64 3.63 14.86 11.83
C SER A 64 4.59 14.12 10.90
N ALA A 65 4.87 14.70 9.73
CA ALA A 65 5.80 14.17 8.77
C ALA A 65 7.18 14.05 9.44
N ALA A 66 7.49 12.87 9.95
CA ALA A 66 8.88 12.49 10.16
C ALA A 66 9.44 12.28 8.77
N ALA A 67 10.01 13.35 8.21
CA ALA A 67 10.88 13.26 7.05
C ALA A 67 11.96 12.24 7.36
N ALA A 68 11.85 11.04 6.79
CA ALA A 68 12.98 10.14 6.70
C ALA A 68 13.96 10.78 5.71
N ALA A 69 14.81 11.66 6.24
CA ALA A 69 15.94 12.19 5.51
C ALA A 69 16.79 11.01 5.02
N ALA A 70 17.05 11.02 3.71
CA ALA A 70 17.92 10.08 3.04
C ALA A 70 19.31 10.07 3.71
N VAL A 71 19.81 8.88 4.02
CA VAL A 71 21.25 8.67 4.23
C VAL A 71 21.66 7.51 3.33
N THR A 72 21.87 7.81 2.07
CA THR A 72 22.69 6.98 1.16
C THR A 72 24.16 7.18 1.55
N PRO A 73 24.94 6.13 1.86
CA PRO A 73 26.37 6.27 2.06
C PRO A 73 27.07 6.52 0.70
N PRO A 74 27.95 7.52 0.56
CA PRO A 74 28.75 7.70 -0.66
C PRO A 74 29.91 6.69 -0.64
N VAL A 75 29.74 5.54 -1.29
CA VAL A 75 30.78 4.51 -1.42
C VAL A 75 31.81 4.77 -2.53
N PHE A 76 31.86 5.97 -3.11
CA PHE A 76 32.67 6.24 -4.31
C PHE A 76 33.89 7.16 -4.14
N SER A 77 34.31 7.51 -2.91
CA SER A 77 35.50 8.37 -2.71
C SER A 77 36.80 7.67 -2.29
N LEU A 78 36.80 6.37 -1.95
CA LEU A 78 38.05 5.69 -1.54
C LEU A 78 38.94 5.26 -2.72
N SER A 79 38.39 5.05 -3.92
CA SER A 79 39.17 4.52 -5.04
C SER A 79 40.17 5.52 -5.62
N VAL A 80 39.90 6.83 -5.54
CA VAL A 80 40.77 7.87 -6.12
C VAL A 80 42.04 8.09 -5.29
N VAL A 81 41.98 7.92 -3.97
CA VAL A 81 43.13 8.15 -3.08
C VAL A 81 44.19 7.05 -3.21
N VAL A 82 43.77 5.81 -3.47
CA VAL A 82 44.70 4.68 -3.64
C VAL A 82 45.44 4.78 -4.98
N LEU A 83 44.79 5.21 -6.06
CA LEU A 83 45.43 5.38 -7.37
C LEU A 83 46.43 6.54 -7.42
N LEU A 84 46.20 7.62 -6.67
CA LEU A 84 47.16 8.75 -6.63
C LEU A 84 48.42 8.39 -5.82
N SER A 85 48.30 7.48 -4.84
CA SER A 85 49.41 7.04 -3.99
C SER A 85 50.38 6.10 -4.70
N SER A 86 49.91 5.33 -5.69
CA SER A 86 50.74 4.44 -6.52
C SER A 86 51.35 5.13 -7.75
N ALA A 87 50.90 6.32 -8.12
CA ALA A 87 51.50 7.13 -9.18
C ALA A 87 52.65 8.04 -8.69
N LEU A 88 52.84 8.17 -7.37
CA LEU A 88 53.90 8.99 -6.76
C LEU A 88 55.02 8.15 -6.10
N ARG A 89 55.18 6.89 -6.52
CA ARG A 89 56.34 6.04 -6.19
C ARG A 89 57.17 5.76 -7.42
#